data_AF-A0A3P8HPD9-F1
#
_entry.id   AF-A0A3P8HPD9-F1
#
_cell.length_a   1.000
_cell.length_b   1.000
_cell.length_c   1.000
_cell.angle_alpha   90.00
_cell.angle_beta   90.00
_cell.angle_gamma   90.00
#
_symmetry.space_group_name_H-M   'P 1'
#
loop_
_entity.id
_entity.type
_entity.pdbx_description
1 polymer ?
#
loop_
_entity_poly.entity_id
_entity_poly.type
_entity_poly.pdbx_seq_one_letter_code
_entity_poly.pdbx_strand_id
1 'polypeptide(L)'
;MDTVQLVLKCLINLCSTTARNQLLFDTFEKDQARSDFVKQIANLWLSCPNADEEISRLALSLLCNLTRDPCWSSMAIQEDPKTLLDCIFRTDEMLTSSLPFLLNLTSQREIRKRISITAQSRTHLISLLLSPTVGVNQALLVTGILKNCFFDDDYHLLWLAPQSQLLDGLLRPLCGPQDDIDDEDRQKLPPGLRQVAGSKQAKRTESNDLKQTICEALLQLCATSEGRTRLRDCGTYFVLRELHKFENSKLSDRDEDVDTNKASDRSRTNEIVYHIEQVVDQLICKEEERDRYSVENSLRNIDVDAETSAKLDRAKQEFISTC
;
A
#
# COMPACT_ATOMS: atom_id res chain seq x y z
N MET A 1 -37.11 5.01 12.25
CA MET A 1 -35.72 4.57 11.99
C MET A 1 -35.78 3.06 11.85
N ASP A 2 -35.30 2.51 10.73
CA ASP A 2 -35.31 1.07 10.49
C ASP A 2 -34.51 0.36 11.61
N THR A 3 -35.05 -0.73 12.15
CA THR A 3 -34.40 -1.53 13.20
C THR A 3 -33.03 -2.00 12.75
N VAL A 4 -32.86 -2.34 11.46
CA VAL A 4 -31.59 -2.77 10.88
C VAL A 4 -30.54 -1.65 10.92
N GLN A 5 -30.92 -0.43 10.54
CA GLN A 5 -30.02 0.71 10.57
C GLN A 5 -29.53 1.01 12.00
N LEU A 6 -30.41 0.90 13.01
CA LEU A 6 -30.03 1.09 14.41
C LEU A 6 -29.03 0.02 14.87
N VAL A 7 -29.29 -1.24 14.54
CA VAL A 7 -28.37 -2.35 14.84
C VAL A 7 -27.00 -2.11 14.22
N LEU A 8 -26.93 -1.75 12.93
CA LEU A 8 -25.67 -1.45 12.26
C LEU A 8 -24.93 -0.28 12.91
N LYS A 9 -25.62 0.82 13.23
CA LYS A 9 -25.01 1.98 13.91
C LYS A 9 -24.45 1.61 15.29
N CYS A 10 -25.19 0.82 16.07
CA CYS A 10 -24.71 0.32 17.36
C CYS A 10 -23.48 -0.57 17.21
N LEU A 11 -23.48 -1.49 16.25
CA LEU A 11 -22.36 -2.37 15.98
C LEU A 11 -21.13 -1.62 15.46
N ILE A 12 -21.29 -0.62 14.59
CA ILE A 12 -20.20 0.24 14.12
C ILE A 12 -19.52 0.92 15.31
N ASN A 13 -20.32 1.50 16.22
CA ASN A 13 -19.81 2.16 17.42
C ASN A 13 -19.11 1.19 18.38
N LEU A 14 -19.68 -0.01 18.57
CA LEU A 14 -19.06 -1.07 19.36
C LEU A 14 -17.72 -1.47 18.73
N CYS A 15 -17.71 -1.73 17.43
CA CYS A 15 -16.56 -2.22 16.65
C CYS A 15 -15.57 -1.12 16.25
N SER A 16 -15.60 0.03 16.91
CA SER A 16 -14.72 1.16 16.60
C SER A 16 -13.27 0.93 17.01
N THR A 17 -12.99 -0.01 17.91
CA THR A 17 -11.65 -0.38 18.37
C THR A 17 -11.39 -1.88 18.25
N THR A 18 -10.13 -2.26 18.01
CA THR A 18 -9.75 -3.67 17.87
C THR A 18 -10.08 -4.50 19.11
N ALA A 19 -9.92 -3.93 20.31
CA ALA A 19 -10.27 -4.62 21.56
C ALA A 19 -11.77 -4.99 21.63
N ARG A 20 -12.66 -4.09 21.19
CA ARG A 20 -14.10 -4.36 21.18
C ARG A 20 -14.51 -5.27 20.03
N ASN A 21 -13.81 -5.21 18.89
CA ASN A 21 -13.97 -6.19 17.81
C ASN A 21 -13.68 -7.61 18.29
N GLN A 22 -12.60 -7.79 19.06
CA GLN A 22 -12.23 -9.08 19.61
C GLN A 22 -13.28 -9.57 20.61
N LEU A 23 -13.78 -8.68 21.49
CA LEU A 23 -14.87 -9.04 22.40
C LEU A 23 -16.11 -9.53 21.64
N LEU A 24 -16.49 -8.87 20.55
CA LEU A 24 -17.59 -9.34 19.71
C LEU A 24 -17.26 -10.71 19.09
N PHE A 25 -16.04 -10.93 18.61
CA PHE A 25 -15.60 -12.19 18.02
C PHE A 25 -15.74 -13.35 19.02
N ASP A 26 -15.37 -13.10 20.28
CA ASP A 26 -15.40 -14.08 21.36
C ASP A 26 -16.82 -14.44 21.81
N THR A 27 -17.82 -13.59 21.52
CA THR A 27 -19.24 -13.91 21.80
C THR A 27 -19.80 -15.04 20.93
N PHE A 28 -19.19 -15.31 19.78
CA PHE A 28 -19.59 -16.41 18.92
C PHE A 28 -18.78 -17.66 19.29
N GLU A 29 -19.46 -18.75 19.64
CA GLU A 29 -18.80 -20.00 20.07
C GLU A 29 -18.17 -20.79 18.92
N LYS A 30 -18.62 -20.57 17.68
CA LYS A 30 -18.23 -21.36 16.50
C LYS A 30 -17.80 -20.46 15.35
N ASP A 31 -16.76 -20.84 14.64
CA ASP A 31 -16.29 -20.14 13.43
C ASP A 31 -17.38 -20.05 12.37
N GLN A 32 -18.21 -21.08 12.21
CA GLN A 32 -19.35 -21.01 11.28
C GLN A 32 -20.31 -19.86 11.63
N ALA A 33 -20.59 -19.62 12.91
CA ALA A 33 -21.48 -18.54 13.31
C ALA A 33 -20.85 -17.15 13.06
N ARG A 34 -19.52 -17.04 13.20
CA ARG A 34 -18.76 -15.84 12.85
C ARG A 34 -18.77 -15.58 11.34
N SER A 35 -18.55 -16.64 10.55
CA SER A 35 -18.61 -16.56 9.09
C SER A 35 -20.00 -16.20 8.60
N ASP A 36 -21.05 -16.85 9.12
CA ASP A 36 -22.45 -16.54 8.82
C ASP A 36 -22.79 -15.08 9.16
N PHE A 37 -22.32 -14.57 10.29
CA PHE A 37 -22.52 -13.18 10.69
C PHE A 37 -21.89 -12.22 9.69
N VAL A 38 -20.61 -12.38 9.34
CA VAL A 38 -19.94 -11.50 8.38
C VAL A 38 -20.58 -11.60 7.00
N LYS A 39 -20.98 -12.81 6.57
CA LYS A 39 -21.68 -13.04 5.31
C LYS A 39 -23.01 -12.31 5.24
N GLN A 40 -23.78 -12.27 6.34
CA GLN A 40 -25.01 -11.49 6.39
C GLN A 40 -24.75 -9.99 6.22
N ILE A 41 -23.70 -9.44 6.85
CA ILE A 41 -23.33 -8.03 6.67
C ILE A 41 -22.85 -7.77 5.23
N ALA A 42 -22.06 -8.66 4.65
CA ALA A 42 -21.65 -8.58 3.24
C ALA A 42 -22.85 -8.60 2.29
N ASN A 43 -23.84 -9.45 2.55
CA ASN A 43 -25.07 -9.47 1.77
C ASN A 43 -25.85 -8.16 1.89
N LEU A 44 -25.96 -7.57 3.09
CA LEU A 44 -26.60 -6.25 3.27
C LEU A 44 -25.89 -5.16 2.47
N TRP A 45 -24.56 -5.20 2.40
CA TRP A 45 -23.78 -4.29 1.57
C TRP A 45 -24.06 -4.51 0.07
N LEU A 46 -24.06 -5.76 -0.41
CA LEU A 46 -24.17 -6.11 -1.83
C LEU A 46 -25.60 -6.07 -2.41
N SER A 47 -26.65 -6.12 -1.59
CA SER A 47 -28.04 -6.34 -2.04
C SER A 47 -28.80 -5.08 -2.47
N CYS A 48 -28.19 -3.89 -2.53
CA CYS A 48 -28.94 -2.64 -2.71
C CYS A 48 -28.62 -1.90 -4.02
N PRO A 49 -29.41 -2.09 -5.10
CA PRO A 49 -29.30 -1.24 -6.28
C PRO A 49 -30.04 0.11 -6.16
N ASN A 50 -31.12 0.27 -5.37
CA ASN A 50 -32.01 1.44 -5.53
C ASN A 50 -32.92 1.87 -4.34
N ALA A 51 -32.76 1.39 -3.09
CA ALA A 51 -33.73 1.76 -2.03
C ALA A 51 -33.19 2.04 -0.61
N ASP A 52 -31.99 1.57 -0.23
CA ASP A 52 -31.39 1.98 1.05
C ASP A 52 -29.86 2.07 0.95
N GLU A 53 -29.41 3.17 0.33
CA GLU A 53 -27.99 3.55 0.26
C GLU A 53 -27.37 3.68 1.66
N GLU A 54 -28.19 3.94 2.70
CA GLU A 54 -27.73 4.04 4.07
C GLU A 54 -27.39 2.68 4.69
N ILE A 55 -28.24 1.67 4.54
CA ILE A 55 -27.94 0.31 5.02
C ILE A 55 -26.67 -0.24 4.35
N SER A 56 -26.54 -0.10 3.02
CA SER A 56 -25.36 -0.60 2.30
C SER A 56 -24.07 0.08 2.80
N ARG A 57 -24.10 1.41 2.95
CA ARG A 57 -22.97 2.20 3.48
C ARG A 57 -22.65 1.86 4.95
N LEU A 58 -23.65 1.66 5.79
CA LEU A 58 -23.47 1.23 7.18
C LEU A 58 -22.90 -0.19 7.26
N ALA A 59 -23.38 -1.11 6.42
CA ALA A 59 -22.88 -2.47 6.35
C ALA A 59 -21.40 -2.49 5.93
N LEU A 60 -21.02 -1.74 4.89
CA LEU A 60 -19.62 -1.59 4.49
C LEU A 60 -18.77 -0.97 5.61
N SER A 61 -19.28 0.07 6.30
CA SER A 61 -18.59 0.67 7.45
C SER A 61 -18.35 -0.34 8.57
N LEU A 62 -19.33 -1.19 8.87
CA LEU A 62 -19.17 -2.27 9.85
C LEU A 62 -18.14 -3.30 9.39
N LEU A 63 -18.16 -3.71 8.12
CA LEU A 63 -17.17 -4.63 7.56
C LEU A 63 -15.76 -4.07 7.67
N CYS A 64 -15.55 -2.79 7.31
CA CYS A 64 -14.28 -2.10 7.50
C CYS A 64 -13.84 -2.12 8.97
N ASN A 65 -14.76 -1.87 9.90
CA ASN A 65 -14.46 -1.88 11.32
C ASN A 65 -14.02 -3.26 11.80
N LEU A 66 -14.80 -4.31 11.51
CA LEU A 66 -14.53 -5.70 11.89
C LEU A 66 -13.20 -6.19 11.34
N THR A 67 -12.98 -6.03 10.04
CA THR A 67 -11.83 -6.61 9.32
C THR A 67 -10.48 -5.96 9.59
N ARG A 68 -10.44 -4.86 10.36
CA ARG A 68 -9.16 -4.40 10.96
C ARG A 68 -8.51 -5.48 11.82
N ASP A 69 -9.30 -6.41 12.32
CA ASP A 69 -8.84 -7.63 12.96
C ASP A 69 -8.65 -8.76 11.91
N PRO A 70 -7.46 -9.36 11.81
CA PRO A 70 -7.21 -10.50 10.93
C PRO A 70 -8.13 -11.70 11.16
N CYS A 71 -8.62 -11.91 12.39
CA CYS A 71 -9.56 -12.99 12.70
C CYS A 71 -10.88 -12.79 11.94
N TRP A 72 -11.44 -11.58 11.98
CA TRP A 72 -12.64 -11.22 11.21
C TRP A 72 -12.39 -11.24 9.70
N SER A 73 -11.22 -10.78 9.24
CA SER A 73 -10.85 -10.87 7.83
C SER A 73 -10.83 -12.31 7.32
N SER A 74 -10.34 -13.25 8.12
CA SER A 74 -10.37 -14.68 7.79
C SER A 74 -11.80 -15.21 7.67
N MET A 75 -12.69 -14.84 8.60
CA MET A 75 -14.11 -15.23 8.54
C MET A 75 -14.84 -14.65 7.33
N ALA A 76 -14.51 -13.42 6.93
CA ALA A 76 -15.10 -12.74 5.77
C ALA A 76 -14.85 -13.47 4.45
N ILE A 77 -13.77 -14.23 4.37
CA ILE A 77 -13.31 -14.89 3.13
C ILE A 77 -13.42 -16.41 3.19
N GLN A 78 -13.95 -16.97 4.28
CA GLN A 78 -13.92 -18.40 4.56
C GLN A 78 -14.70 -19.23 3.54
N GLU A 79 -15.88 -18.77 3.12
CA GLU A 79 -16.76 -19.54 2.25
C GLU A 79 -16.52 -19.30 0.76
N ASP A 80 -16.51 -18.04 0.32
CA ASP A 80 -16.43 -17.69 -1.09
C ASP A 80 -15.64 -16.39 -1.34
N PRO A 81 -14.29 -16.45 -1.25
CA PRO A 81 -13.44 -15.28 -1.49
C PRO A 81 -13.51 -14.81 -2.95
N LYS A 82 -13.85 -15.70 -3.88
CA LYS A 82 -13.90 -15.37 -5.31
C LYS A 82 -15.07 -14.45 -5.58
N THR A 83 -16.28 -14.86 -5.21
CA THR A 83 -17.48 -14.07 -5.47
C THR A 83 -17.42 -12.72 -4.76
N LEU A 84 -16.82 -12.66 -3.55
CA LEU A 84 -16.60 -11.39 -2.86
C LEU A 84 -15.72 -10.43 -3.67
N LEU A 85 -14.59 -10.92 -4.21
CA LEU A 85 -13.72 -10.11 -5.07
C LEU A 85 -14.39 -9.76 -6.40
N ASP A 86 -15.11 -10.68 -7.03
CA ASP A 86 -15.86 -10.42 -8.26
C ASP A 86 -16.90 -9.30 -8.05
N CYS A 87 -17.50 -9.21 -6.86
CA CYS A 87 -18.37 -8.12 -6.46
C CYS A 87 -17.62 -6.80 -6.22
N ILE A 88 -16.50 -6.81 -5.49
CA ILE A 88 -15.65 -5.62 -5.25
C ILE A 88 -15.17 -5.02 -6.57
N PHE A 89 -14.68 -5.86 -7.47
CA PHE A 89 -14.12 -5.45 -8.76
C PHE A 89 -15.15 -5.29 -9.88
N ARG A 90 -16.45 -5.41 -9.57
CA ARG A 90 -17.54 -5.36 -10.55
C ARG A 90 -17.60 -4.02 -11.29
N THR A 91 -17.45 -2.92 -10.55
CA THR A 91 -17.47 -1.54 -11.08
C THR A 91 -16.44 -0.70 -10.36
N ASP A 92 -16.00 0.40 -11.00
CA ASP A 92 -15.06 1.34 -10.38
C ASP A 92 -15.64 1.98 -9.11
N GLU A 93 -16.96 2.21 -9.07
CA GLU A 93 -17.66 2.74 -7.90
C GLU A 93 -17.64 1.76 -6.71
N MET A 94 -17.90 0.46 -6.97
CA MET A 94 -17.83 -0.59 -5.95
C MET A 94 -16.41 -0.75 -5.42
N LEU A 95 -15.41 -0.74 -6.31
CA LEU A 95 -14.01 -0.83 -5.93
C LEU A 95 -13.61 0.38 -5.08
N THR A 96 -13.91 1.58 -5.56
CA THR A 96 -13.53 2.85 -4.91
C THR A 96 -14.15 3.00 -3.52
N SER A 97 -15.44 2.68 -3.38
CA SER A 97 -16.14 2.76 -2.09
C SER A 97 -15.64 1.73 -1.08
N SER A 98 -15.19 0.56 -1.54
CA SER A 98 -14.75 -0.56 -0.69
C SER A 98 -13.23 -0.66 -0.47
N LEU A 99 -12.44 0.31 -0.91
CA LEU A 99 -10.97 0.31 -0.75
C LEU A 99 -10.51 0.03 0.70
N PRO A 100 -11.08 0.63 1.77
CA PRO A 100 -10.64 0.33 3.14
C PRO A 100 -10.92 -1.13 3.53
N PHE A 101 -12.05 -1.69 3.08
CA PHE A 101 -12.39 -3.09 3.30
C PHE A 101 -11.43 -4.01 2.55
N LEU A 102 -11.18 -3.73 1.26
CA LEU A 102 -10.23 -4.49 0.45
C LEU A 102 -8.82 -4.46 1.03
N LEU A 103 -8.36 -3.30 1.52
CA LEU A 103 -7.07 -3.17 2.22
C LEU A 103 -6.97 -4.12 3.40
N ASN A 104 -8.00 -4.18 4.25
CA ASN A 104 -8.04 -5.11 5.38
C ASN A 104 -8.01 -6.58 4.93
N LEU A 105 -8.79 -6.92 3.90
CA LEU A 105 -8.84 -8.28 3.35
C LEU A 105 -7.49 -8.75 2.78
N THR A 106 -6.66 -7.84 2.26
CA THR A 106 -5.30 -8.19 1.81
C THR A 106 -4.33 -8.61 2.92
N SER A 107 -4.73 -8.55 4.20
CA SER A 107 -4.03 -9.28 5.26
C SER A 107 -4.00 -10.80 5.00
N GLN A 108 -5.00 -11.33 4.29
CA GLN A 108 -5.13 -12.74 3.97
C GLN A 108 -4.40 -13.08 2.67
N ARG A 109 -3.49 -14.06 2.72
CA ARG A 109 -2.70 -14.51 1.56
C ARG A 109 -3.58 -14.92 0.37
N GLU A 110 -4.71 -15.57 0.63
CA GLU A 110 -5.63 -16.02 -0.42
C GLU A 110 -6.21 -14.85 -1.23
N ILE A 111 -6.51 -13.72 -0.59
CA ILE A 111 -6.99 -12.51 -1.27
C ILE A 111 -5.89 -11.90 -2.14
N ARG A 112 -4.68 -11.76 -1.59
CA ARG A 112 -3.53 -11.24 -2.32
C ARG A 112 -3.19 -12.08 -3.55
N LYS A 113 -3.20 -13.40 -3.40
CA LYS A 113 -3.05 -14.35 -4.50
C LYS A 113 -4.09 -14.11 -5.58
N ARG A 114 -5.39 -14.05 -5.23
CA ARG A 114 -6.48 -13.87 -6.20
C ARG A 114 -6.38 -12.56 -6.97
N ILE A 115 -6.12 -11.45 -6.27
CA ILE A 115 -5.90 -10.14 -6.91
C ILE A 115 -4.71 -10.23 -7.87
N SER A 116 -3.62 -10.84 -7.42
CA SER A 116 -2.38 -10.91 -8.20
C SER A 116 -2.48 -11.80 -9.44
N ILE A 117 -3.21 -12.91 -9.41
CA ILE A 117 -3.38 -13.77 -10.60
C ILE A 117 -4.45 -13.24 -11.56
N THR A 118 -5.44 -12.48 -11.06
CA THR A 118 -6.56 -11.99 -11.87
C THR A 118 -6.17 -10.70 -12.60
N ALA A 119 -5.97 -10.77 -13.92
CA ALA A 119 -5.51 -9.62 -14.73
C ALA A 119 -6.42 -8.40 -14.61
N GLN A 120 -7.74 -8.59 -14.58
CA GLN A 120 -8.71 -7.51 -14.42
C GLN A 120 -8.54 -6.77 -13.09
N SER A 121 -8.38 -7.49 -11.97
CA SER A 121 -8.13 -6.89 -10.65
C SER A 121 -6.87 -6.05 -10.63
N ARG A 122 -5.77 -6.55 -11.24
CA ARG A 122 -4.53 -5.76 -11.38
C ARG A 122 -4.76 -4.49 -12.19
N THR A 123 -5.41 -4.60 -13.34
CA THR A 123 -5.71 -3.46 -14.22
C THR A 123 -6.56 -2.41 -13.52
N HIS A 124 -7.61 -2.80 -12.80
CA HIS A 124 -8.47 -1.85 -12.09
C HIS A 124 -7.70 -1.08 -11.00
N LEU A 125 -6.85 -1.76 -10.20
CA LEU A 125 -6.03 -1.09 -9.18
C LEU A 125 -5.02 -0.12 -9.80
N ILE A 126 -4.35 -0.53 -10.88
CA ILE A 126 -3.40 0.33 -11.59
C ILE A 126 -4.11 1.52 -12.23
N SER A 127 -5.29 1.30 -12.83
CA SER A 127 -6.11 2.36 -13.42
C SER A 127 -6.55 3.40 -12.39
N LEU A 128 -6.87 2.98 -11.16
CA LEU A 128 -7.17 3.91 -10.07
C LEU A 128 -5.96 4.78 -9.69
N LEU A 129 -4.76 4.21 -9.61
CA LEU A 129 -3.53 5.01 -9.36
C LEU A 129 -3.24 6.00 -10.47
N LEU A 130 -3.51 5.62 -11.73
CA LEU A 130 -3.27 6.46 -12.90
C LEU A 130 -4.39 7.48 -13.15
N SER A 131 -5.51 7.37 -12.46
CA SER A 131 -6.63 8.28 -12.64
C SER A 131 -6.23 9.72 -12.28
N PRO A 132 -6.49 10.71 -13.16
CA PRO A 132 -6.15 12.11 -12.88
C PRO A 132 -6.98 12.71 -11.74
N THR A 133 -8.07 12.04 -11.34
CA THR A 133 -8.98 12.48 -10.28
C THR A 133 -8.77 11.74 -8.95
N VAL A 134 -7.79 10.82 -8.87
CA VAL A 134 -7.54 10.05 -7.65
C VAL A 134 -7.10 10.99 -6.52
N GLY A 135 -7.83 10.97 -5.42
CA GLY A 135 -7.46 11.72 -4.22
C GLY A 135 -6.29 11.04 -3.49
N VAL A 136 -5.52 11.81 -2.72
CA VAL A 136 -4.38 11.31 -1.93
C VAL A 136 -4.77 10.12 -1.02
N ASN A 137 -5.93 10.19 -0.36
CA ASN A 137 -6.41 9.12 0.50
C ASN A 137 -6.73 7.84 -0.27
N GLN A 138 -7.30 7.95 -1.48
CA GLN A 138 -7.57 6.80 -2.34
C GLN A 138 -6.26 6.19 -2.86
N ALA A 139 -5.33 7.03 -3.32
CA ALA A 139 -4.00 6.60 -3.74
C ALA A 139 -3.26 5.87 -2.60
N LEU A 140 -3.37 6.36 -1.36
CA LEU A 140 -2.79 5.72 -0.17
C LEU A 140 -3.40 4.32 0.06
N LEU A 141 -4.73 4.19 0.01
CA LEU A 141 -5.40 2.90 0.18
C LEU A 141 -5.02 1.90 -0.92
N VAL A 142 -5.03 2.33 -2.19
CA VAL A 142 -4.64 1.47 -3.33
C VAL A 142 -3.17 1.07 -3.23
N THR A 143 -2.28 1.99 -2.87
CA THR A 143 -0.86 1.68 -2.67
C THR A 143 -0.67 0.71 -1.50
N GLY A 144 -1.46 0.83 -0.42
CA GLY A 144 -1.45 -0.13 0.68
C GLY A 144 -1.90 -1.54 0.27
N ILE A 145 -2.94 -1.63 -0.56
CA ILE A 145 -3.42 -2.90 -1.15
C ILE A 145 -2.31 -3.54 -1.99
N LEU A 146 -1.66 -2.74 -2.83
CA LEU A 146 -0.56 -3.19 -3.69
C LEU A 146 0.67 -3.62 -2.87
N LYS A 147 1.08 -2.82 -1.88
CA LYS A 147 2.14 -3.15 -0.93
C LYS A 147 1.88 -4.52 -0.30
N ASN A 148 0.67 -4.75 0.18
CA ASN A 148 0.30 -6.03 0.76
C ASN A 148 0.43 -7.14 -0.28
N CYS A 149 -0.11 -6.96 -1.50
CA CYS A 149 0.02 -7.93 -2.60
C CYS A 149 1.48 -8.27 -2.96
N PHE A 150 2.40 -7.31 -2.87
CA PHE A 150 3.83 -7.51 -3.15
C PHE A 150 4.58 -8.23 -2.02
N PHE A 151 3.90 -8.60 -0.93
CA PHE A 151 4.47 -9.50 0.06
C PHE A 151 4.67 -10.92 -0.51
N ASP A 152 3.85 -11.34 -1.48
CA ASP A 152 3.94 -12.65 -2.12
C ASP A 152 4.85 -12.60 -3.35
N ASP A 153 6.12 -13.02 -3.17
CA ASP A 153 7.17 -13.03 -4.19
C ASP A 153 6.77 -13.71 -5.50
N ASP A 154 5.99 -14.80 -5.40
CA ASP A 154 5.51 -15.62 -6.52
C ASP A 154 4.81 -14.82 -7.62
N TYR A 155 4.29 -13.62 -7.30
CA TYR A 155 3.51 -12.79 -8.23
C TYR A 155 4.21 -11.51 -8.68
N HIS A 156 5.45 -11.24 -8.27
CA HIS A 156 6.17 -10.01 -8.65
C HIS A 156 6.23 -9.82 -10.17
N LEU A 157 6.52 -10.87 -10.92
CA LEU A 157 6.56 -10.80 -12.39
C LEU A 157 5.21 -10.50 -13.04
N LEU A 158 4.09 -10.88 -12.41
CA LEU A 158 2.75 -10.54 -12.93
C LEU A 158 2.46 -9.04 -12.78
N TRP A 159 2.97 -8.44 -11.70
CA TRP A 159 2.85 -7.00 -11.42
C TRP A 159 3.85 -6.16 -12.22
N LEU A 160 5.06 -6.69 -12.44
CA LEU A 160 6.18 -6.03 -13.15
C LEU A 160 6.33 -6.47 -14.62
N ALA A 161 5.30 -7.11 -15.16
CA ALA A 161 5.25 -7.52 -16.56
C ALA A 161 5.49 -6.29 -17.47
N PRO A 162 6.18 -6.43 -18.62
CA PRO A 162 6.53 -5.29 -19.49
C PRO A 162 5.36 -4.37 -19.88
N GLN A 163 4.16 -4.92 -20.01
CA GLN A 163 2.93 -4.20 -20.35
C GLN A 163 2.25 -3.51 -19.14
N SER A 164 2.72 -3.80 -17.93
CA SER A 164 2.15 -3.23 -16.71
C SER A 164 2.53 -1.76 -16.56
N GLN A 165 1.53 -0.91 -16.29
CA GLN A 165 1.73 0.51 -15.99
C GLN A 165 1.90 0.77 -14.49
N LEU A 166 2.08 -0.28 -13.68
CA LEU A 166 2.21 -0.20 -12.23
C LEU A 166 3.27 0.83 -11.80
N LEU A 167 4.47 0.76 -12.39
CA LEU A 167 5.56 1.66 -12.00
C LEU A 167 5.32 3.11 -12.44
N ASP A 168 4.56 3.36 -13.51
CA ASP A 168 4.12 4.72 -13.84
C ASP A 168 3.21 5.26 -12.73
N GLY A 169 2.22 4.46 -12.29
CA GLY A 169 1.30 4.84 -11.23
C GLY A 169 1.97 5.05 -9.86
N LEU A 170 2.91 4.18 -9.49
CA LEU A 170 3.62 4.28 -8.20
C LEU A 170 4.65 5.42 -8.15
N LEU A 171 5.38 5.65 -9.24
CA LEU A 171 6.48 6.63 -9.23
C LEU A 171 6.00 8.05 -9.55
N ARG A 172 4.90 8.22 -10.29
CA ARG A 172 4.35 9.54 -10.66
C ARG A 172 4.13 10.47 -9.46
N PRO A 173 3.55 10.02 -8.32
CA PRO A 173 3.38 10.87 -7.15
C PRO A 173 4.70 11.32 -6.49
N LEU A 174 5.83 10.69 -6.82
CA LEU A 174 7.14 11.02 -6.27
C LEU A 174 7.88 12.08 -7.11
N CYS A 175 7.47 12.25 -8.37
CA CYS A 175 8.09 13.19 -9.29
C CYS A 175 7.68 14.64 -9.00
N GLY A 176 8.64 15.56 -9.03
CA GLY A 176 8.44 17.00 -8.89
C GLY A 176 8.96 17.79 -10.10
N PRO A 177 8.57 19.08 -10.22
CA PRO A 177 9.07 19.95 -11.29
C PRO A 177 10.56 20.32 -11.12
N GLN A 178 11.14 20.10 -9.93
CA GLN A 178 12.56 20.33 -9.66
C GLN A 178 13.46 19.15 -10.04
N ASP A 179 12.88 18.02 -10.49
CA ASP A 179 13.65 16.81 -10.76
C ASP A 179 14.60 17.00 -11.94
N ASP A 180 15.87 16.70 -11.71
CA ASP A 180 16.91 16.77 -12.73
C ASP A 180 17.34 15.36 -13.15
N ILE A 181 16.62 14.83 -14.15
CA ILE A 181 16.89 13.53 -14.77
C ILE A 181 17.29 13.79 -16.22
N ASP A 182 18.55 13.47 -16.54
CA ASP A 182 19.13 13.60 -17.87
C ASP A 182 18.44 12.70 -18.91
N ASP A 183 18.73 12.95 -20.19
CA ASP A 183 18.04 12.28 -21.29
C ASP A 183 18.32 10.77 -21.36
N GLU A 184 19.51 10.31 -20.95
CA GLU A 184 19.86 8.89 -20.97
C GLU A 184 19.10 8.12 -19.89
N ASP A 185 19.07 8.65 -18.66
CA ASP A 185 18.35 8.06 -17.54
C ASP A 185 16.83 8.18 -17.73
N ARG A 186 16.35 9.28 -18.33
CA ARG A 186 14.94 9.49 -18.66
C ARG A 186 14.42 8.44 -19.65
N GLN A 187 15.25 7.93 -20.56
CA GLN A 187 14.83 6.88 -21.50
C GLN A 187 14.44 5.56 -20.80
N LYS A 188 14.99 5.30 -19.61
CA LYS A 188 14.67 4.12 -18.79
C LYS A 188 13.31 4.24 -18.09
N LEU A 189 12.81 5.44 -17.87
CA LEU A 189 11.54 5.65 -17.15
C LEU A 189 10.34 5.07 -17.93
N PRO A 190 9.28 4.62 -17.23
CA PRO A 190 8.00 4.28 -17.84
C PRO A 190 7.51 5.37 -18.80
N PRO A 191 6.86 5.01 -19.93
CA PRO A 191 6.49 5.96 -20.97
C PRO A 191 5.75 7.22 -20.48
N GLY A 192 4.81 7.07 -19.53
CA GLY A 192 4.05 8.20 -19.01
C GLY A 192 4.85 9.11 -18.06
N LEU A 193 5.97 8.64 -17.48
CA LEU A 193 6.86 9.46 -16.64
C LEU A 193 7.87 10.26 -17.44
N ARG A 194 8.29 9.78 -18.61
CA ARG A 194 9.31 10.44 -19.45
C ARG A 194 8.98 11.90 -19.76
N GLN A 195 7.70 12.21 -19.92
CA GLN A 195 7.21 13.57 -20.20
C GLN A 195 6.90 14.37 -18.93
N VAL A 196 6.78 13.70 -17.78
CA VAL A 196 6.24 14.29 -16.54
C VAL A 196 7.36 14.66 -15.58
N ALA A 197 8.32 13.78 -15.32
CA ALA A 197 9.41 14.03 -14.38
C ALA A 197 10.20 15.30 -14.75
N GLY A 198 10.35 16.24 -13.82
CA GLY A 198 11.02 17.53 -14.06
C GLY A 198 10.23 18.52 -14.93
N SER A 199 9.02 18.17 -15.36
CA SER A 199 8.15 19.09 -16.09
C SER A 199 7.28 19.92 -15.14
N LYS A 200 6.73 21.04 -15.63
CA LYS A 200 5.74 21.84 -14.89
C LYS A 200 4.45 21.07 -14.54
N GLN A 201 4.21 19.93 -15.17
CA GLN A 201 3.04 19.08 -14.91
C GLN A 201 3.26 18.10 -13.75
N ALA A 202 4.52 17.85 -13.35
CA ALA A 202 4.81 17.01 -12.20
C ALA A 202 4.23 17.65 -10.93
N LYS A 203 3.51 16.84 -10.15
CA LYS A 203 2.92 17.23 -8.87
C LYS A 203 3.33 16.18 -7.85
N ARG A 204 4.47 16.42 -7.21
CA ARG A 204 4.92 15.61 -6.09
C ARG A 204 3.84 15.65 -5.00
N THR A 205 3.53 14.49 -4.43
CA THR A 205 2.58 14.43 -3.32
C THR A 205 3.15 15.12 -2.08
N GLU A 206 2.33 15.85 -1.34
CA GLU A 206 2.69 16.39 -0.03
C GLU A 206 2.46 15.37 1.11
N SER A 207 1.78 14.25 0.82
CA SER A 207 1.53 13.21 1.82
C SER A 207 2.76 12.34 2.05
N ASN A 208 3.34 12.47 3.25
CA ASN A 208 4.45 11.64 3.69
C ASN A 208 4.04 10.16 3.79
N ASP A 209 2.83 9.87 4.28
CA ASP A 209 2.29 8.52 4.39
C ASP A 209 2.20 7.84 3.01
N LEU A 210 1.83 8.59 1.96
CA LEU A 210 1.80 8.07 0.59
C LEU A 210 3.22 7.79 0.08
N LYS A 211 4.18 8.71 0.27
CA LYS A 211 5.58 8.49 -0.13
C LYS A 211 6.17 7.26 0.55
N GLN A 212 5.96 7.14 1.87
CA GLN A 212 6.41 6.01 2.66
C GLN A 212 5.78 4.72 2.16
N THR A 213 4.45 4.68 1.98
CA THR A 213 3.76 3.47 1.52
C THR A 213 4.22 3.05 0.11
N ILE A 214 4.52 4.01 -0.78
CA ILE A 214 5.12 3.72 -2.09
C ILE A 214 6.52 3.13 -1.91
N CYS A 215 7.39 3.72 -1.08
CA CYS A 215 8.74 3.20 -0.85
C CYS A 215 8.70 1.79 -0.25
N GLU A 216 7.80 1.54 0.70
CA GLU A 216 7.59 0.20 1.25
C GLU A 216 7.11 -0.79 0.19
N ALA A 217 6.20 -0.39 -0.71
CA ALA A 217 5.76 -1.22 -1.82
C ALA A 217 6.91 -1.55 -2.79
N LEU A 218 7.75 -0.57 -3.13
CA LEU A 218 8.95 -0.78 -3.95
C LEU A 218 9.97 -1.69 -3.24
N LEU A 219 10.12 -1.56 -1.92
CA LEU A 219 11.00 -2.42 -1.12
C LEU A 219 10.49 -3.87 -1.10
N GLN A 220 9.18 -4.09 -1.02
CA GLN A 220 8.61 -5.45 -1.14
C GLN A 220 9.01 -6.08 -2.48
N LEU A 221 8.93 -5.32 -3.58
CA LEU A 221 9.35 -5.79 -4.91
C LEU A 221 10.86 -6.06 -5.01
N CYS A 222 11.69 -5.41 -4.19
CA CYS A 222 13.14 -5.65 -4.14
C CYS A 222 13.54 -7.00 -3.51
N ALA A 223 12.61 -7.74 -2.91
CA ALA A 223 12.93 -9.01 -2.28
C ALA A 223 13.45 -10.06 -3.28
N THR A 224 13.02 -10.01 -4.54
CA THR A 224 13.47 -10.93 -5.61
C THR A 224 14.49 -10.27 -6.52
N SER A 225 15.44 -11.06 -7.05
CA SER A 225 16.42 -10.58 -8.06
C SER A 225 15.76 -10.00 -9.31
N GLU A 226 14.69 -10.65 -9.79
CA GLU A 226 13.90 -10.18 -10.93
C GLU A 226 13.25 -8.83 -10.62
N GLY A 227 12.61 -8.69 -9.46
CA GLY A 227 12.01 -7.42 -9.04
C GLY A 227 13.01 -6.27 -8.99
N ARG A 228 14.19 -6.46 -8.37
CA ARG A 228 15.27 -5.46 -8.37
C ARG A 228 15.73 -5.09 -9.78
N THR A 229 15.90 -6.08 -10.65
CA THR A 229 16.31 -5.88 -12.04
C THR A 229 15.27 -5.06 -12.80
N ARG A 230 13.98 -5.39 -12.69
CA ARG A 230 12.91 -4.63 -13.34
C ARG A 230 12.78 -3.20 -12.81
N LEU A 231 12.96 -2.97 -11.51
CA LEU A 231 12.97 -1.63 -10.93
C LEU A 231 14.15 -0.77 -11.47
N ARG A 232 15.35 -1.36 -11.60
CA ARG A 232 16.50 -0.70 -12.24
C ARG A 232 16.23 -0.38 -13.71
N ASP A 233 15.74 -1.35 -14.46
CA ASP A 233 15.45 -1.20 -15.89
C ASP A 233 14.40 -0.13 -16.17
N CYS A 234 13.47 0.08 -15.24
CA CYS A 234 12.45 1.13 -15.30
C CYS A 234 12.89 2.47 -14.65
N GLY A 235 14.17 2.64 -14.34
CA GLY A 235 14.70 3.91 -13.82
C GLY A 235 14.16 4.33 -12.46
N THR A 236 13.66 3.40 -11.64
CA THR A 236 13.14 3.69 -10.28
C THR A 236 14.17 4.42 -9.42
N TYR A 237 15.45 4.05 -9.53
CA TYR A 237 16.55 4.71 -8.82
C TYR A 237 16.60 6.22 -9.10
N PHE A 238 16.41 6.66 -10.35
CA PHE A 238 16.51 8.09 -10.70
C PHE A 238 15.38 8.91 -10.08
N VAL A 239 14.16 8.37 -10.05
CA VAL A 239 13.03 9.01 -9.36
C VAL A 239 13.30 9.12 -7.86
N LEU A 240 13.81 8.05 -7.24
CA LEU A 240 14.11 8.04 -5.82
C LEU A 240 15.30 8.94 -5.45
N ARG A 241 16.30 9.07 -6.33
CA ARG A 241 17.42 10.01 -6.17
C ARG A 241 16.93 11.46 -6.13
N GLU A 242 16.06 11.87 -7.04
CA GLU A 242 15.53 13.23 -7.05
C GLU A 242 14.57 13.47 -5.87
N LEU A 243 13.79 12.46 -5.47
CA LEU A 243 13.00 12.53 -4.23
C LEU A 243 13.89 12.69 -2.99
N HIS A 244 14.98 11.93 -2.88
CA HIS A 244 15.95 12.00 -1.77
C HIS A 244 16.57 13.39 -1.68
N LYS A 245 17.03 13.97 -2.80
CA LYS A 245 17.54 15.35 -2.85
C LYS A 245 16.50 16.36 -2.36
N PHE A 246 15.25 16.23 -2.82
CA PHE A 246 14.17 17.13 -2.45
C PHE A 246 13.80 17.05 -0.96
N GLU A 247 13.71 15.85 -0.39
CA GLU A 247 13.41 15.71 1.04
C GLU A 247 14.59 16.19 1.90
N ASN A 248 15.83 15.97 1.47
CA ASN A 248 17.01 16.50 2.16
C ASN A 248 17.12 18.03 2.09
N SER A 249 16.70 18.68 0.99
CA SER A 249 16.72 20.16 0.93
C SER A 249 15.77 20.78 1.96
N LYS A 250 14.68 20.09 2.31
CA LYS A 250 13.80 20.53 3.41
C LYS A 250 14.50 20.48 4.77
N LEU A 251 15.55 19.68 4.94
CA LEU A 251 16.33 19.64 6.17
C LEU A 251 17.25 20.88 6.24
N SER A 252 17.94 21.20 5.15
CA SER A 252 18.86 22.35 5.09
C SER A 252 18.16 23.70 5.22
N ASP A 253 16.99 23.86 4.60
CA ASP A 253 16.24 25.14 4.62
C ASP A 253 15.64 25.44 6.00
N ARG A 254 15.63 24.47 6.93
CA ARG A 254 15.00 24.58 8.25
C ARG A 254 15.96 24.98 9.37
N ASP A 255 17.26 25.12 9.13
CA ASP A 255 18.23 25.49 10.17
C ASP A 255 18.25 27.00 10.51
N GLU A 256 17.46 27.85 9.82
CA GLU A 256 17.51 29.32 9.99
C GLU A 256 16.45 29.94 10.95
N ASP A 257 15.53 29.16 11.55
CA ASP A 257 14.47 29.71 12.44
C ASP A 257 14.17 28.82 13.66
N VAL A 258 14.18 29.40 14.86
CA VAL A 258 14.07 28.68 16.14
C VAL A 258 12.61 28.50 16.55
N ASP A 259 11.95 27.40 16.16
CA ASP A 259 10.62 27.04 16.69
C ASP A 259 10.42 25.52 16.90
N THR A 260 9.73 25.19 17.98
CA THR A 260 9.49 23.85 18.56
C THR A 260 8.70 22.89 17.66
N ASN A 261 7.94 23.40 16.68
CA ASN A 261 7.26 22.58 15.67
C ASN A 261 8.22 21.87 14.69
N LYS A 262 9.50 22.31 14.59
CA LYS A 262 10.48 21.74 13.64
C LYS A 262 10.95 20.33 13.98
N ALA A 263 11.00 19.93 15.25
CA ALA A 263 11.55 18.62 15.62
C ALA A 263 10.69 17.45 15.09
N SER A 264 9.36 17.57 15.21
CA SER A 264 8.41 16.62 14.63
C SER A 264 8.52 16.58 13.10
N ASP A 265 8.57 17.76 12.46
CA ASP A 265 8.65 17.83 11.01
C ASP A 265 9.99 17.34 10.44
N ARG A 266 11.09 17.52 11.17
CA ARG A 266 12.42 16.97 10.84
C ARG A 266 12.42 15.45 10.98
N SER A 267 11.89 14.93 12.09
CA SER A 267 11.75 13.48 12.30
C SER A 267 10.94 12.81 11.17
N ARG A 268 9.84 13.44 10.73
CA ARG A 268 9.04 12.95 9.59
C ARG A 268 9.81 12.99 8.27
N THR A 269 10.62 14.02 8.03
CA THR A 269 11.47 14.08 6.85
C THR A 269 12.54 12.98 6.89
N ASN A 270 13.22 12.80 8.03
CA ASN A 270 14.20 11.73 8.21
C ASN A 270 13.59 10.35 8.00
N GLU A 271 12.36 10.11 8.47
CA GLU A 271 11.65 8.85 8.22
C GLU A 271 11.47 8.58 6.72
N ILE A 272 11.07 9.57 5.94
CA ILE A 272 10.94 9.42 4.48
C ILE A 272 12.30 9.15 3.84
N VAL A 273 13.34 9.91 4.21
CA VAL A 273 14.71 9.72 3.70
C VAL A 273 15.19 8.29 3.98
N TYR A 274 14.98 7.79 5.21
CA TYR A 274 15.29 6.41 5.58
C TYR A 274 14.60 5.41 4.63
N HIS A 275 13.29 5.56 4.41
CA HIS A 275 12.53 4.67 3.53
C HIS A 275 12.99 4.72 2.07
N ILE A 276 13.42 5.89 1.58
CA ILE A 276 14.01 6.02 0.23
C ILE A 276 15.35 5.25 0.17
N GLU A 277 16.22 5.45 1.16
CA GLU A 277 17.52 4.80 1.24
C GLU A 277 17.39 3.28 1.29
N GLN A 278 16.43 2.73 2.04
CA GLN A 278 16.19 1.28 2.07
C GLN A 278 15.94 0.69 0.67
N VAL A 279 15.25 1.41 -0.22
CA VAL A 279 15.02 0.95 -1.60
C VAL A 279 16.26 1.19 -2.44
N VAL A 280 16.84 2.39 -2.35
CA VAL A 280 18.02 2.79 -3.14
C VAL A 280 19.20 1.84 -2.91
N ASP A 281 19.46 1.45 -1.67
CA ASP A 281 20.53 0.50 -1.31
C ASP A 281 20.34 -0.84 -2.03
N GLN A 282 19.10 -1.30 -2.19
CA GLN A 282 18.83 -2.53 -2.94
C GLN A 282 19.04 -2.38 -4.45
N LEU A 283 18.83 -1.18 -4.99
CA LEU A 283 18.94 -0.90 -6.41
C LEU A 283 20.36 -0.55 -6.85
N ILE A 284 21.17 0.07 -5.99
CA ILE A 284 22.58 0.37 -6.27
C ILE A 284 23.39 -0.93 -6.35
N CYS A 285 23.17 -1.85 -5.40
CA CYS A 285 23.85 -3.15 -5.41
C CYS A 285 23.31 -4.05 -6.54
N LYS A 286 24.15 -4.27 -7.56
CA LYS A 286 23.81 -5.10 -8.72
C LYS A 286 23.79 -6.57 -8.36
N GLU A 287 23.09 -7.38 -9.16
CA GLU A 287 23.01 -8.83 -8.91
C GLU A 287 24.37 -9.54 -8.97
N GLU A 288 25.31 -9.03 -9.78
CA GLU A 288 26.68 -9.54 -9.88
C GLU A 288 27.55 -9.24 -8.64
N GLU A 289 27.14 -8.29 -7.81
CA GLU A 289 27.81 -7.91 -6.55
C GLU A 289 27.25 -8.66 -5.34
N ARG A 290 26.11 -9.34 -5.51
CA ARG A 290 25.43 -10.09 -4.45
C ARG A 290 25.98 -11.51 -4.36
N ASP A 291 25.89 -12.08 -3.17
CA ASP A 291 26.15 -13.49 -2.99
C ASP A 291 25.10 -14.34 -3.73
N ARG A 292 25.47 -15.56 -4.10
CA ARG A 292 24.63 -16.45 -4.89
C ARG A 292 23.27 -16.75 -4.25
N TYR A 293 23.21 -16.85 -2.91
CA TYR A 293 21.96 -17.16 -2.22
C TYR A 293 20.95 -16.02 -2.34
N SER A 294 21.39 -14.77 -2.19
CA SER A 294 20.57 -13.55 -2.32
C SER A 294 20.08 -13.27 -3.75
N VAL A 295 20.72 -13.89 -4.75
CA VAL A 295 20.28 -13.85 -6.16
C VAL A 295 19.24 -14.93 -6.43
N GLU A 296 19.47 -16.15 -5.94
CA GLU A 296 18.61 -17.32 -6.19
C GLU A 296 17.37 -17.36 -5.28
N ASN A 297 17.36 -16.64 -4.15
CA ASN A 297 16.30 -16.67 -3.15
C ASN A 297 15.80 -15.27 -2.80
N SER A 298 14.60 -15.22 -2.21
CA SER A 298 14.04 -13.99 -1.65
C SER A 298 14.92 -13.45 -0.53
N LEU A 299 15.18 -12.15 -0.51
CA LEU A 299 15.86 -11.47 0.60
C LEU A 299 15.10 -11.62 1.92
N ARG A 300 13.79 -11.92 1.89
CA ARG A 300 13.01 -12.22 3.10
C ARG A 300 13.38 -13.56 3.75
N ASN A 301 14.09 -14.43 3.03
CA ASN A 301 14.57 -15.72 3.55
C ASN A 301 15.93 -15.59 4.27
N ILE A 302 16.49 -14.38 4.38
CA ILE A 302 17.70 -14.13 5.14
C ILE A 302 17.32 -14.16 6.63
N ASP A 303 17.95 -15.07 7.37
CA ASP A 303 17.76 -15.15 8.82
C ASP A 303 18.49 -13.99 9.49
N VAL A 304 17.75 -13.16 10.20
CA VAL A 304 18.27 -12.04 10.97
C VAL A 304 18.02 -12.35 12.43
N ASP A 305 19.10 -12.64 13.16
CA ASP A 305 19.01 -12.94 14.58
C ASP A 305 18.46 -11.74 15.38
N ALA A 306 17.94 -12.02 16.58
CA ALA A 306 17.30 -11.00 17.42
C ALA A 306 18.25 -9.86 17.83
N GLU A 307 19.55 -10.12 17.96
CA GLU A 307 20.54 -9.10 18.29
C GLU A 307 20.75 -8.16 17.11
N THR A 308 20.91 -8.70 15.91
CA THR A 308 21.04 -7.95 14.66
C THR A 308 19.77 -7.15 14.38
N SER A 309 18.58 -7.74 14.54
CA SER A 309 17.31 -7.03 14.40
C SER A 309 17.22 -5.84 15.36
N ALA A 310 17.55 -6.04 16.64
CA ALA A 310 17.52 -4.96 17.64
C ALA A 310 18.55 -3.85 17.34
N LYS A 311 19.72 -4.20 16.77
CA LYS A 311 20.71 -3.22 16.31
C LYS A 311 20.18 -2.39 15.14
N LEU A 312 19.55 -3.03 14.15
CA LEU A 312 18.95 -2.35 13.01
C LEU A 312 17.82 -1.42 13.44
N ASP A 313 16.95 -1.88 14.35
CA ASP A 313 15.87 -1.05 14.91
C ASP A 313 16.43 0.17 15.64
N ARG A 314 17.49 0.00 16.43
CA ARG A 314 18.17 1.12 17.10
C ARG A 314 18.77 2.10 16.10
N ALA A 315 19.49 1.61 15.09
CA ALA A 315 20.08 2.45 14.05
C ALA A 315 19.01 3.25 13.29
N LYS A 316 17.86 2.63 12.99
CA LYS A 316 16.70 3.33 12.42
C LYS A 316 16.19 4.44 13.34
N GLN A 317 16.00 4.17 14.63
CA GLN A 317 15.54 5.17 15.59
C GLN A 317 16.54 6.33 15.74
N GLU A 318 17.84 6.02 15.81
CA GLU A 318 18.92 7.02 15.84
C GLU A 318 18.89 7.91 14.58
N PHE A 319 18.77 7.31 13.40
CA PHE A 319 18.64 8.06 12.14
C PHE A 319 17.42 8.99 12.14
N ILE A 320 16.25 8.47 12.49
CA ILE A 320 14.99 9.25 12.50
C ILE A 320 15.04 10.38 13.53
N SER A 321 15.64 10.12 14.70
CA SER A 321 15.72 11.07 15.81
C SER A 321 16.88 12.07 15.70
N THR A 322 17.72 11.98 14.66
CA THR A 322 18.83 12.93 14.44
C THR A 322 18.24 14.31 14.10
N CYS A 323 18.08 15.12 15.15
CA CYS A 323 17.56 16.49 15.14
C CYS A 323 18.60 17.54 14.76
#